data_AF-A0A528HD31-F1
#
_entry.id   AF-A0A528HD31-F1
#
_cell.length_a   1.000
_cell.length_b   1.000
_cell.length_c   1.000
_cell.angle_alpha   90.00
_cell.angle_beta   90.00
_cell.angle_gamma   90.00
#
_symmetry.space_group_name_H-M   'P 1'
#
loop_
_entity.id
_entity.type
_entity.pdbx_description
1 polymer ?
#
loop_
_entity_poly.entity_id
_entity_poly.type
_entity_poly.pdbx_seq_one_letter_code
_entity_poly.pdbx_strand_id
1 'polypeptide(L)' 'MNATAFSSPIFVKNGAYMVQEIADLVDAIGFLEEWPEDRRNLI' A
#
# COMPACT_ATOMS: atom_id res chain seq x y z
N MET A 1 -5.39 -1.55 -21.25
CA MET A 1 -5.03 -0.78 -20.04
C MET A 1 -5.70 -1.48 -18.88
N ASN A 2 -4.94 -1.98 -17.90
CA ASN A 2 -5.53 -2.66 -16.74
C ASN A 2 -6.27 -1.60 -15.92
N ALA A 3 -7.59 -1.68 -15.83
CA ALA A 3 -8.43 -0.62 -15.24
C ALA A 3 -8.15 -0.38 -13.74
N THR A 4 -7.35 -1.25 -13.12
CA THR A 4 -7.00 -1.22 -11.70
C THR A 4 -5.57 -0.76 -11.42
N ALA A 5 -4.73 -0.57 -12.45
CA ALA A 5 -3.35 -0.14 -12.27
C ALA A 5 -3.27 1.38 -12.07
N PHE A 6 -2.46 1.81 -11.09
CA PHE A 6 -2.21 3.22 -10.86
C PHE A 6 -1.38 3.82 -12.00
N SER A 7 -1.54 5.13 -12.24
CA SER A 7 -0.74 5.84 -13.25
C SER A 7 0.75 5.90 -12.90
N SER A 8 1.10 5.71 -11.62
CA SER A 8 2.47 5.53 -11.15
C SER A 8 2.44 4.69 -9.87
N PRO A 9 3.44 3.83 -9.65
CA PRO A 9 3.51 3.02 -8.44
C PRO A 9 3.71 3.88 -7.20
N ILE A 10 3.01 3.52 -6.12
CA ILE A 10 3.06 4.21 -4.83
C ILE A 10 3.95 3.40 -3.89
N PHE A 11 4.92 4.04 -3.25
CA PHE A 11 5.82 3.38 -2.30
C PHE A 11 5.44 3.75 -0.87
N VAL A 12 5.09 2.74 -0.08
CA VAL A 12 4.63 2.90 1.30
C VAL A 12 5.63 2.24 2.26
N LYS A 13 5.85 2.86 3.42
CA LYS A 13 6.69 2.26 4.47
C LYS A 13 5.88 1.25 5.27
N ASN A 14 6.16 -0.04 5.10
CA ASN A 14 5.52 -1.13 5.80
C ASN A 14 6.44 -1.70 6.92
N GLY A 15 6.78 -0.90 7.93
CA GLY A 15 7.71 -1.32 8.98
C GLY A 15 8.83 -0.34 9.21
N ALA A 16 9.77 -0.73 10.07
CA ALA A 16 10.93 0.10 10.40
C ALA A 16 11.88 0.28 9.20
N TYR A 17 11.96 -0.71 8.30
CA TYR A 17 12.92 -0.72 7.18
C TYR A 17 12.38 -1.32 5.89
N MET A 18 11.07 -1.58 5.81
CA MET A 18 10.48 -2.19 4.61
C MET A 18 9.67 -1.15 3.84
N VAL A 19 9.95 -1.05 2.55
CA VAL A 19 9.19 -0.24 1.60
C VAL A 19 8.48 -1.21 0.67
N GLN A 20 7.17 -1.05 0.55
CA GLN A 20 6.32 -1.85 -0.32
C GLN A 20 5.88 -0.99 -1.50
N GLU A 21 5.93 -1.56 -2.69
CA GLU A 21 5.39 -0.96 -3.90
C GLU A 21 3.93 -1.37 -4.07
N ILE A 22 3.07 -0.41 -4.39
CA ILE A 22 1.65 -0.61 -4.71
C ILE A 22 1.45 -0.13 -6.14
N ALA A 23 1.32 -1.07 -7.08
CA ALA A 23 1.17 -0.78 -8.49
C ALA A 23 -0.30 -0.76 -8.93
N ASP A 24 -1.18 -1.44 -8.19
CA ASP A 24 -2.59 -1.54 -8.52
C ASP A 24 -3.52 -1.67 -7.29
N LEU A 25 -4.82 -1.63 -7.57
CA LEU A 25 -5.86 -1.65 -6.54
C LEU A 25 -5.81 -2.91 -5.65
N VAL A 26 -5.37 -4.06 -6.19
CA VAL A 26 -5.30 -5.31 -5.42
C VAL A 26 -4.18 -5.21 -4.40
N ASP A 27 -3.00 -4.72 -4.81
CA ASP A 27 -1.89 -4.44 -3.89
C ASP A 27 -2.30 -3.45 -2.80
N ALA A 28 -3.06 -2.40 -3.18
CA ALA A 28 -3.51 -1.39 -2.23
C ALA A 28 -4.49 -1.96 -1.19
N ILE A 29 -5.43 -2.80 -1.63
CA ILE A 29 -6.40 -3.44 -0.72
C ILE A 29 -5.69 -4.44 0.19
N GLY A 30 -4.86 -5.33 -0.35
CA GLY A 30 -4.12 -6.31 0.46
C GLY A 30 -3.24 -5.64 1.51
N PHE A 31 -2.58 -4.54 1.14
CA PHE A 31 -1.82 -3.74 2.08
C PHE A 31 -2.67 -3.13 3.20
N LEU A 32 -3.88 -2.63 2.90
CA LEU A 32 -4.79 -2.09 3.92
C LEU A 32 -5.36 -3.17 4.84
N GLU A 33 -5.55 -4.41 4.34
CA GLU A 33 -5.97 -5.56 5.14
C GLU A 33 -4.87 -6.02 6.10
N GLU A 34 -3.61 -6.03 5.66
CA GLU A 34 -2.46 -6.36 6.50
C GLU A 34 -2.00 -5.19 7.39
N TRP A 35 -2.51 -3.98 7.16
CA TRP A 35 -2.07 -2.78 7.89
C TRP A 35 -2.45 -2.87 9.37
N PRO A 36 -1.46 -2.87 10.30
CA PRO A 36 -1.72 -3.01 11.73
C PRO A 36 -2.43 -1.77 12.30
N GLU A 37 -3.45 -1.99 13.12
CA GLU A 37 -4.34 -0.94 13.66
C GLU A 37 -3.57 0.18 14.41
N ASP A 38 -2.49 -0.19 15.09
CA ASP A 38 -1.61 0.70 15.85
C ASP A 38 -0.97 1.79 14.97
N ARG A 39 -0.85 1.54 13.65
CA ARG A 39 -0.29 2.48 12.68
C ARG A 39 -1.34 3.22 11.86
N ARG A 40 -2.64 2.98 12.05
CA ARG A 40 -3.72 3.62 11.27
C ARG A 40 -4.05 5.05 11.72
N ASN A 41 -3.60 5.47 12.91
CA ASN A 41 -3.91 6.78 13.49
C ASN A 41 -2.76 7.81 13.45
N LEU A 42 -1.70 7.56 12.67
CA LEU A 42 -0.63 8.53 12.41
C LEU A 42 -0.96 9.31 11.13
N ILE A 43 -1.90 10.25 11.21
CA ILE A 43 -2.21 11.21 10.13
C ILE A 43 -2.31 12.62 10.71
#